data_AF-A0A6G1RSL8-F1
#
_entry.id   AF-A0A6G1RSL8-F1
#
_cell.length_a   1.000
_cell.length_b   1.000
_cell.length_c   1.000
_cell.angle_alpha   90.00
_cell.angle_beta   90.00
_cell.angle_gamma   90.00
#
_symmetry.space_group_name_H-M   'P 1'
#
loop_
_entity.id
_entity.type
_entity.pdbx_description
1 polymer ?
#
loop_
_entity_poly.entity_id
_entity_poly.type
_entity_poly.pdbx_seq_one_letter_code
_entity_poly.pdbx_strand_id
1 'polypeptide(L)'
;CPTRWYWKLVPHAIAFCLKESGNKPPVIRYRKDKVPPRQTPCFPPVLGLKDLASGGAIAATIHYYCPQALRLEEVCLKEPMSVAESLHNLGLVRDFSCRHLGTRCPLALEDLLYMAPCLRLNVGAFLAELFLCFEVLRPPFVRPRDLGGG
;
A
#
# COMPACT_ATOMS: atom_id res chain seq x y z
N CYS A 1 -8.57 -1.70 -24.82
CA CYS A 1 -7.60 -0.64 -24.46
C CYS A 1 -7.11 0.03 -25.74
N PRO A 2 -7.22 1.36 -25.89
CA PRO A 2 -6.67 2.04 -27.06
C PRO A 2 -5.15 1.88 -27.06
N THR A 3 -4.58 1.45 -28.19
CA THR A 3 -3.13 1.24 -28.33
C THR A 3 -2.38 2.57 -28.17
N ARG A 4 -1.09 2.51 -27.86
CA ARG A 4 -0.19 3.68 -27.74
C ARG A 4 -0.25 4.64 -28.94
N TRP A 5 -0.71 4.12 -30.09
CA TRP A 5 -0.90 4.84 -31.35
C TRP A 5 -2.17 5.68 -31.40
N TYR A 6 -3.23 5.29 -30.68
CA TYR A 6 -4.50 6.02 -30.61
C TYR A 6 -4.28 7.48 -30.19
N TRP A 7 -3.51 7.70 -29.12
CA TRP A 7 -3.18 9.05 -28.63
C TRP A 7 -2.22 9.84 -29.53
N LYS A 8 -1.54 9.20 -30.48
CA LYS A 8 -0.70 9.89 -31.49
C LYS A 8 -1.50 10.30 -32.73
N LEU A 9 -2.50 9.49 -33.10
CA LEU A 9 -3.31 9.68 -34.32
C LEU A 9 -4.50 10.62 -34.09
N VAL A 10 -5.10 10.60 -32.90
CA VAL A 10 -6.26 11.44 -32.56
C VAL A 10 -5.99 12.94 -32.69
N PRO A 11 -4.84 13.50 -32.22
CA PRO A 11 -4.54 14.92 -32.43
C PRO A 11 -4.41 15.31 -33.91
N HIS A 12 -3.87 14.42 -34.74
CA HIS A 12 -3.71 14.67 -36.19
C HIS A 12 -5.06 14.66 -36.91
N ALA A 13 -5.94 13.72 -36.58
CA ALA A 13 -7.30 13.67 -37.15
C ALA A 13 -8.13 14.90 -36.75
N ILE A 14 -8.07 15.30 -35.47
CA ILE A 14 -8.76 16.52 -34.98
C ILE A 14 -8.21 17.77 -35.66
N ALA A 15 -6.88 17.90 -35.81
CA ALA A 15 -6.27 19.03 -36.50
C ALA A 15 -6.64 19.09 -37.99
N PHE A 16 -6.75 17.94 -38.66
CA PHE A 16 -7.18 17.85 -40.06
C PHE A 16 -8.63 18.32 -40.23
N CYS A 17 -9.56 17.81 -39.42
CA CYS A 17 -10.97 18.23 -39.46
C CYS A 17 -11.16 19.72 -39.13
N LEU A 18 -10.39 20.26 -38.18
CA LEU A 18 -10.45 21.68 -37.83
C LEU A 18 -9.89 22.59 -38.94
N LYS A 19 -8.90 22.11 -39.70
CA LYS A 19 -8.31 22.84 -40.83
C LYS A 19 -9.29 22.99 -42.01
N GLU A 20 -10.12 21.98 -42.29
CA GLU A 20 -11.16 22.08 -43.32
C GLU A 20 -12.34 22.99 -42.92
N SER A 21 -12.64 23.10 -41.61
CA SER A 21 -13.79 23.87 -41.12
C SER A 21 -13.55 25.39 -41.00
N GLY A 22 -12.34 25.90 -41.28
CA GLY A 22 -12.03 27.35 -41.20
C GLY A 22 -12.09 27.98 -39.79
N ASN A 23 -12.37 27.18 -38.76
CA ASN A 23 -12.44 27.63 -37.36
C ASN A 23 -11.06 27.50 -36.68
N LYS A 24 -10.71 28.50 -35.85
CA LYS A 24 -9.48 28.45 -35.03
C LYS A 24 -9.54 27.22 -34.12
N PRO A 25 -8.52 26.34 -34.14
CA PRO A 25 -8.56 25.12 -33.35
C PRO A 25 -8.58 25.44 -31.84
N PRO A 26 -9.44 24.80 -31.03
CA PRO A 26 -9.40 24.96 -29.59
C PRO A 26 -8.06 24.48 -29.05
N VAL A 27 -7.48 25.22 -28.11
CA VAL A 27 -6.21 24.86 -27.48
C VAL A 27 -6.44 23.67 -26.55
N ILE A 28 -6.26 22.45 -27.06
CA ILE A 28 -6.36 21.21 -26.28
C ILE A 28 -5.08 21.09 -25.44
N ARG A 29 -5.16 21.50 -24.17
CA ARG A 29 -4.10 21.25 -23.20
C ARG A 29 -4.20 19.80 -22.71
N TYR A 30 -3.36 18.92 -23.24
CA TYR A 30 -3.20 17.58 -22.69
C TYR A 30 -2.57 17.68 -21.29
N ARG A 31 -3.34 17.31 -20.26
CA ARG A 31 -2.81 17.06 -18.92
C ARG A 31 -1.99 15.77 -19.00
N LYS A 32 -0.66 15.90 -19.02
CA LYS A 32 0.22 14.74 -18.90
C LYS A 32 0.09 14.23 -17.47
N ASP A 33 -0.63 13.13 -17.28
CA ASP A 33 -0.65 12.44 -16.00
C ASP A 33 0.78 12.06 -15.65
N LYS A 34 1.34 12.78 -14.66
CA LYS A 34 2.64 12.45 -14.10
C LYS A 34 2.43 11.17 -13.31
N VAL A 35 2.81 10.03 -13.89
CA VAL A 35 2.99 8.79 -13.12
C VAL A 35 3.93 9.15 -11.96
N PRO A 36 3.50 8.99 -10.69
CA PRO A 36 4.34 9.32 -9.56
C PRO A 36 5.66 8.54 -9.69
N PRO A 37 6.81 9.16 -9.40
CA PRO A 37 8.07 8.43 -9.38
C PRO A 37 7.93 7.25 -8.42
N ARG A 38 8.36 6.06 -8.85
CA ARG A 38 8.48 4.89 -7.96
C ARG A 38 9.43 5.28 -6.84
N GLN A 39 8.89 5.55 -5.65
CA GLN A 39 9.68 5.86 -4.47
C GLN A 39 10.28 4.56 -3.94
N THR A 40 11.57 4.58 -3.61
CA THR A 40 12.24 3.43 -3.00
C THR A 40 11.63 3.20 -1.61
N PRO A 41 11.13 1.98 -1.31
CA PRO A 41 10.56 1.70 0.01
C PRO A 41 11.63 1.82 1.09
N CYS A 42 11.29 2.51 2.19
CA CYS A 42 12.14 2.64 3.36
C CYS A 42 11.71 1.63 4.44
N PHE A 43 12.67 0.87 4.97
CA PHE A 43 12.48 -0.10 6.05
C PHE A 43 13.38 0.27 7.24
N PRO A 44 12.93 1.17 8.13
CA PRO A 44 13.69 1.49 9.33
C PRO A 44 13.78 0.26 10.27
N PRO A 45 14.84 0.15 11.08
CA PRO A 45 14.94 -0.92 12.07
C PRO A 45 13.84 -0.77 13.12
N VAL A 46 13.25 -1.89 13.52
CA VAL A 46 12.25 -1.95 14.61
C VAL A 46 12.96 -2.32 15.90
N LEU A 47 13.02 -1.40 16.86
CA LEU A 47 13.67 -1.58 18.16
C LEU A 47 12.65 -1.77 19.29
N GLY A 48 11.41 -1.31 19.08
CA GLY A 48 10.31 -1.52 20.01
C GLY A 48 8.94 -1.29 19.37
N LEU A 49 7.90 -1.42 20.19
CA LEU A 49 6.52 -1.31 19.70
C LEU A 49 6.23 0.04 19.03
N LYS A 50 6.78 1.15 19.55
CA LYS A 50 6.53 2.48 18.98
C LYS A 50 6.93 2.59 17.51
N ASP A 51 7.93 1.83 17.08
CA ASP A 51 8.40 1.84 15.69
C ASP A 51 7.40 1.17 14.74
N LEU A 52 6.41 0.44 15.28
CA LEU A 52 5.31 -0.18 14.54
C LEU A 52 4.10 0.75 14.36
N ALA A 53 4.08 1.93 15.01
CA ALA A 53 2.94 2.86 14.99
C ALA A 53 2.59 3.38 13.59
N SER A 54 3.56 3.42 12.69
CA SER A 54 3.36 3.77 11.28
C SER A 54 2.58 2.72 10.50
N GLY A 55 2.40 1.52 11.05
CA GLY A 55 1.82 0.35 10.38
C GLY A 55 2.66 -0.22 9.24
N GLY A 56 3.69 0.50 8.77
CA GLY A 56 4.48 0.14 7.60
C GLY A 56 5.26 -1.16 7.80
N ALA A 57 5.92 -1.31 8.96
CA ALA A 57 6.64 -2.54 9.30
C ALA A 57 5.69 -3.75 9.38
N ILE A 58 4.54 -3.61 10.04
CA ILE A 58 3.55 -4.70 10.15
C ILE A 58 3.00 -5.06 8.76
N ALA A 59 2.62 -4.06 7.97
CA ALA A 59 2.10 -4.25 6.61
C ALA A 59 3.15 -4.91 5.69
N ALA A 60 4.42 -4.54 5.81
CA ALA A 60 5.52 -5.18 5.10
C ALA A 60 5.71 -6.64 5.51
N THR A 61 5.60 -6.96 6.81
CA THR A 61 5.61 -8.34 7.30
C THR A 61 4.43 -9.14 6.72
N ILE A 62 3.22 -8.56 6.71
CA ILE A 62 2.05 -9.20 6.08
C ILE A 62 2.31 -9.44 4.58
N HIS A 63 2.86 -8.46 3.86
CA HIS A 63 3.23 -8.63 2.45
C HIS A 63 4.24 -9.77 2.26
N TYR A 64 5.23 -9.87 3.14
CA TYR A 64 6.25 -10.92 3.09
C TYR A 64 5.62 -12.32 3.17
N TYR A 65 4.75 -12.55 4.16
CA TYR A 65 4.08 -13.84 4.35
C TYR A 65 2.93 -14.09 3.37
N CYS A 66 2.24 -13.04 2.95
CA CYS A 66 0.98 -13.10 2.20
C CYS A 66 0.96 -12.11 1.03
N PRO A 67 1.87 -12.22 0.04
CA PRO A 67 2.00 -11.23 -1.03
C PRO A 67 0.76 -11.14 -1.94
N GLN A 68 -0.09 -12.17 -1.92
CA GLN A 68 -1.38 -12.19 -2.64
C GLN A 68 -2.50 -11.48 -1.88
N ALA A 69 -2.40 -11.40 -0.55
CA ALA A 69 -3.40 -10.76 0.30
C ALA A 69 -3.13 -9.26 0.49
N LEU A 70 -1.85 -8.88 0.51
CA LEU A 70 -1.41 -7.49 0.60
C LEU A 70 -0.21 -7.26 -0.32
N ARG A 71 -0.40 -6.39 -1.31
CA ARG A 71 0.67 -5.98 -2.23
C ARG A 71 1.48 -4.84 -1.64
N LEU A 72 2.79 -4.86 -1.86
CA LEU A 72 3.70 -3.86 -1.28
C LEU A 72 3.44 -2.46 -1.83
N GLU A 73 2.95 -2.36 -3.07
CA GLU A 73 2.62 -1.10 -3.73
C GLU A 73 1.45 -0.36 -3.07
N GLU A 74 0.65 -1.06 -2.27
CA GLU A 74 -0.45 -0.48 -1.49
C GLU A 74 0.05 0.10 -0.16
N VAL A 75 1.25 -0.27 0.28
CA VAL A 75 1.84 0.15 1.56
C VAL A 75 2.67 1.42 1.36
N CYS A 76 2.40 2.43 2.18
CA CYS A 76 3.20 3.65 2.23
C CYS A 76 4.49 3.37 3.03
N LEU A 77 5.64 3.29 2.34
CA LEU A 77 6.95 3.03 2.96
C LEU A 77 7.93 4.17 2.66
N LYS A 78 7.76 5.29 3.37
CA LYS A 78 8.56 6.49 3.19
C LYS A 78 8.94 7.12 4.52
N GLU A 79 9.98 7.94 4.50
CA GLU A 79 10.46 8.69 5.65
C GLU A 79 10.64 10.18 5.24
N PRO A 80 10.02 11.15 5.93
CA PRO A 80 9.08 10.99 7.04
C PRO A 80 7.69 10.53 6.57
N MET A 81 7.02 9.72 7.38
CA MET A 81 5.64 9.30 7.13
C MET A 81 4.64 10.30 7.71
N SER A 82 3.58 10.64 6.96
CA SER A 82 2.49 11.45 7.50
C SER A 82 1.52 10.61 8.34
N VAL A 83 0.74 11.27 9.20
CA VAL A 83 -0.33 10.62 9.98
C VAL A 83 -1.34 9.92 9.06
N ALA A 84 -1.72 10.54 7.95
CA ALA A 84 -2.66 9.97 6.99
C ALA A 84 -2.13 8.66 6.36
N GLU A 85 -0.83 8.60 6.07
CA GLU A 85 -0.19 7.40 5.52
C GLU A 85 -0.03 6.31 6.55
N SER A 86 0.24 6.70 7.81
CA SER A 86 0.28 5.75 8.93
C SER A 86 -1.09 5.11 9.15
N LEU A 87 -2.15 5.93 9.18
CA LEU A 87 -3.53 5.45 9.28
C LEU A 87 -3.94 4.57 8.09
N HIS A 88 -3.49 4.90 6.87
CA HIS A 88 -3.70 4.07 5.69
C HIS A 88 -3.07 2.68 5.87
N ASN A 89 -1.78 2.61 6.24
CA ASN A 89 -1.09 1.35 6.50
C ASN A 89 -1.76 0.54 7.61
N LEU A 90 -2.12 1.19 8.72
CA LEU A 90 -2.83 0.53 9.83
C LEU A 90 -4.21 0.01 9.41
N GLY A 91 -4.89 0.72 8.50
CA GLY A 91 -6.13 0.26 7.87
C GLY A 91 -5.93 -1.05 7.12
N LEU A 92 -4.89 -1.15 6.29
CA LEU A 92 -4.54 -2.38 5.57
C LEU A 92 -4.25 -3.54 6.53
N VAL A 93 -3.50 -3.28 7.61
CA VAL A 93 -3.20 -4.26 8.66
C VAL A 93 -4.48 -4.76 9.32
N ARG A 94 -5.39 -3.86 9.70
CA ARG A 94 -6.67 -4.21 10.32
C ARG A 94 -7.54 -5.01 9.34
N ASP A 95 -7.62 -4.60 8.09
CA ASP A 95 -8.45 -5.26 7.07
C ASP A 95 -7.92 -6.67 6.74
N PHE A 96 -6.60 -6.87 6.74
CA PHE A 96 -5.99 -8.20 6.69
C PHE A 96 -6.42 -9.02 7.91
N SER A 97 -6.29 -8.44 9.10
CA SER A 97 -6.59 -9.11 10.37
C SER A 97 -8.04 -9.55 10.46
N CYS A 98 -8.99 -8.70 10.06
CA CYS A 98 -10.41 -9.02 10.04
C CYS A 98 -10.77 -10.18 9.08
N ARG A 99 -9.99 -10.36 8.01
CA ARG A 99 -10.23 -11.40 7.00
C ARG A 99 -9.56 -12.73 7.32
N HIS A 100 -8.41 -12.69 7.99
CA HIS A 100 -7.51 -13.84 8.09
C HIS A 100 -7.20 -14.30 9.52
N LEU A 101 -7.47 -13.48 10.53
CA LEU A 101 -7.21 -13.82 11.93
C LEU A 101 -8.52 -14.17 12.66
N GLY A 102 -8.42 -15.02 13.68
CA GLY A 102 -9.58 -15.58 14.38
C GLY A 102 -10.23 -14.59 15.33
N THR A 103 -9.44 -13.81 16.06
CA THR A 103 -9.98 -12.84 17.02
C THR A 103 -10.43 -11.54 16.36
N ARG A 104 -9.95 -11.28 15.14
CA ARG A 104 -10.01 -9.97 14.45
C ARG A 104 -9.23 -8.92 15.28
N CYS A 105 -8.60 -7.94 14.65
CA CYS A 105 -7.81 -6.96 15.42
C CYS A 105 -8.73 -6.19 16.39
N PRO A 106 -8.57 -6.32 17.73
CA PRO A 106 -9.47 -5.66 18.69
C PRO A 106 -9.10 -4.18 18.90
N LEU A 107 -7.98 -3.73 18.33
CA LEU A 107 -7.46 -2.38 18.47
C LEU A 107 -8.01 -1.47 17.36
N ALA A 108 -8.39 -0.25 17.73
CA ALA A 108 -8.72 0.79 16.78
C ALA A 108 -7.45 1.28 16.05
N LEU A 109 -7.63 2.07 14.98
CA LEU A 109 -6.47 2.61 14.26
C LEU A 109 -5.71 3.61 15.14
N GLU A 110 -6.45 4.39 15.93
CA GLU A 110 -5.94 5.36 16.88
C GLU A 110 -5.11 4.68 17.99
N ASP A 111 -5.56 3.51 18.47
CA ASP A 111 -4.84 2.72 19.46
C ASP A 111 -3.46 2.28 18.95
N LEU A 112 -3.41 1.83 17.69
CA LEU A 112 -2.17 1.42 17.02
C LEU A 112 -1.30 2.61 16.63
N LEU A 113 -1.90 3.74 16.25
CA LEU A 113 -1.17 4.95 15.87
C LEU A 113 -0.47 5.58 17.07
N TYR A 114 -1.14 5.64 18.22
CA TYR A 114 -0.57 6.26 19.42
C TYR A 114 0.21 5.28 20.30
N MET A 115 -0.09 3.97 20.20
CA MET A 115 0.52 2.91 21.01
C MET A 115 0.68 3.30 22.48
N ALA A 116 -0.43 3.76 23.08
CA ALA A 116 -0.45 4.19 24.47
C ALA A 116 0.15 3.08 25.36
N PRO A 117 0.99 3.41 26.37
CA PRO A 117 1.68 2.39 27.17
C PRO A 117 0.77 1.35 27.82
N CYS A 118 -0.46 1.73 28.19
CA CYS A 118 -1.48 0.84 28.74
C CYS A 118 -1.93 -0.25 27.76
N LEU A 119 -1.78 -0.03 26.44
CA LEU A 119 -2.18 -0.96 25.39
C LEU A 119 -1.05 -1.91 24.97
N ARG A 120 0.13 -1.82 25.57
CA ARG A 120 1.31 -2.66 25.23
C ARG A 120 0.98 -4.15 25.16
N LEU A 121 0.23 -4.66 26.15
CA LEU A 121 -0.17 -6.07 26.18
C LEU A 121 -1.14 -6.43 25.06
N ASN A 122 -2.08 -5.52 24.74
CA ASN A 122 -3.04 -5.72 23.66
C ASN A 122 -2.32 -5.74 22.29
N VAL A 123 -1.37 -4.83 22.06
CA VAL A 123 -0.53 -4.82 20.86
C VAL A 123 0.31 -6.10 20.79
N GLY A 124 0.90 -6.53 21.91
CA GLY A 124 1.66 -7.78 21.99
C GLY A 124 0.81 -9.01 21.65
N ALA A 125 -0.42 -9.10 22.16
CA ALA A 125 -1.34 -10.18 21.84
C ALA A 125 -1.71 -10.20 20.35
N PHE A 126 -1.93 -9.02 19.76
CA PHE A 126 -2.17 -8.89 18.32
C PHE A 126 -0.97 -9.38 17.48
N LEU A 127 0.26 -8.98 17.85
CA LEU A 127 1.47 -9.46 17.18
C LEU A 127 1.69 -10.97 17.36
N ALA A 128 1.33 -11.51 18.53
CA ALA A 128 1.40 -12.94 18.79
C ALA A 128 0.41 -13.74 17.93
N GLU A 129 -0.78 -13.20 17.64
CA GLU A 129 -1.73 -13.84 16.73
C GLU A 129 -1.23 -13.84 15.28
N LEU A 130 -0.61 -12.74 14.83
CA LEU A 130 0.08 -12.70 13.53
C LEU A 130 1.17 -13.76 13.46
N PHE A 131 2.01 -13.86 14.49
CA PHE A 131 3.06 -14.90 14.58
C PHE A 131 2.46 -16.31 14.54
N LEU A 132 1.43 -16.58 15.33
CA LEU A 132 0.74 -17.87 15.34
C LEU A 132 0.21 -18.23 13.94
N CYS A 133 -0.41 -17.27 13.24
CA CYS A 133 -0.91 -17.46 11.89
C CYS A 133 0.22 -17.76 10.90
N PHE A 134 1.27 -16.94 10.90
CA PHE A 134 2.33 -16.98 9.91
C PHE A 134 3.34 -18.11 10.10
N GLU A 135 3.67 -18.45 11.34
CA GLU A 135 4.77 -19.36 11.64
C GLU A 135 4.31 -20.72 12.15
N VAL A 136 3.18 -20.78 12.85
CA VAL A 136 2.72 -22.02 13.51
C VAL A 136 1.63 -22.70 12.71
N LEU A 137 0.53 -22.00 12.43
CA LEU A 137 -0.62 -22.56 11.73
C LEU A 137 -0.40 -22.67 10.23
N ARG A 138 0.29 -21.68 9.64
CA ARG A 138 0.66 -21.64 8.21
C ARG A 138 -0.48 -22.05 7.26
N PRO A 139 -1.65 -21.39 7.33
CA PRO A 139 -2.76 -21.70 6.46
C PRO A 139 -2.40 -21.49 4.98
N PRO A 140 -3.16 -22.05 4.01
CA PRO A 140 -2.75 -22.09 2.60
C PRO A 140 -2.48 -20.75 1.90
N PHE A 141 -3.00 -19.64 2.44
CA PHE A 141 -2.77 -18.29 1.93
C PHE A 141 -1.43 -17.69 2.39
N VAL A 142 -0.80 -18.26 3.43
CA VAL A 142 0.54 -17.90 3.89
C VAL A 142 1.54 -18.59 2.96
N ARG A 143 2.13 -17.79 2.09
CA ARG A 143 3.14 -18.19 1.11
C ARG A 143 4.27 -17.17 1.19
N PRO A 144 5.21 -17.37 2.12
CA PRO A 144 6.34 -16.47 2.30
C PRO A 144 7.05 -16.26 0.98
N ARG A 145 7.37 -15.01 0.67
CA ARG A 145 8.14 -14.70 -0.53
C ARG A 145 9.54 -15.28 -0.36
N ASP A 146 9.97 -16.11 -1.31
CA ASP A 146 11.33 -16.66 -1.31
C ASP A 146 12.32 -15.49 -1.27
N LEU A 147 13.07 -15.38 -0.18
CA LEU A 147 14.26 -14.55 -0.10
C LEU A 147 15.37 -15.27 -0.86
N GLY A 148 15.16 -15.45 -2.17
CA GLY A 148 16.18 -15.99 -3.06
C GLY A 148 17.43 -15.13 -2.90
N GLY A 149 18.50 -15.74 -2.39
CA GLY A 149 19.79 -15.10 -2.25
C GLY A 149 20.24 -14.49 -3.57
N GLY A 150 20.63 -13.22 -3.50
CA GLY A 150 21.42 -12.50 -4.49
C GLY A 150 22.56 -11.83 -3.77
#